data_AF-A0A5K1A9L7-F1
#
_entry.id   AF-A0A5K1A9L7-F1
#
_cell.length_a   1.000
_cell.length_b   1.000
_cell.length_c   1.000
_cell.angle_alpha   90.00
_cell.angle_beta   90.00
_cell.angle_gamma   90.00
#
_symmetry.space_group_name_H-M   'P 1'
#
loop_
_entity.id
_entity.type
_entity.pdbx_description
1 polymer ?
#
loop_
_entity_poly.entity_id
_entity_poly.type
_entity_poly.pdbx_seq_one_letter_code
_entity_poly.pdbx_strand_id
1 'polypeptide(L)' 'DPGSLSENGKFKSPFPHSWKGADGLYFVGFAGKGLVGAATDAERTAADIKRQWGNSEREQPFLAVQ' A
#
# COMPACT_ATOMS: atom_id res chain seq x y z
N ASP A 1 -5.11 -12.92 -4.31
CA ASP A 1 -4.56 -12.00 -3.29
C ASP A 1 -3.27 -11.31 -3.69
N PRO A 2 -3.36 -10.03 -4.12
CA PRO A 2 -2.23 -9.13 -4.02
C PRO A 2 -1.82 -9.09 -2.54
N GLY A 3 -0.67 -9.70 -2.22
CA GLY A 3 -0.20 -9.87 -0.85
C GLY A 3 -0.02 -11.32 -0.38
N SER A 4 -0.40 -12.34 -1.16
CA SER A 4 -0.09 -13.72 -0.78
C SER A 4 1.41 -14.01 -0.95
N LEU A 5 2.01 -14.54 0.12
CA LEU A 5 3.34 -15.13 0.10
C LEU A 5 3.29 -16.49 -0.62
N SER A 6 4.37 -16.86 -1.30
CA SER A 6 4.60 -18.24 -1.74
C SER A 6 4.97 -19.13 -0.55
N GLU A 7 5.00 -20.44 -0.73
CA GLU A 7 5.45 -21.40 0.30
C GLU A 7 6.85 -21.08 0.84
N ASN A 8 7.68 -20.38 0.07
CA ASN A 8 9.02 -19.94 0.46
C ASN A 8 9.04 -18.57 1.17
N GLY A 9 7.87 -18.05 1.60
CA GLY A 9 7.76 -16.78 2.29
C GLY A 9 8.06 -15.54 1.44
N LYS A 10 8.03 -15.66 0.10
CA LYS A 10 8.30 -14.55 -0.82
C LYS A 10 7.00 -14.02 -1.43
N PHE A 11 6.92 -12.72 -1.63
CA PHE A 11 5.79 -12.15 -2.37
C PHE A 11 5.74 -12.68 -3.80
N LYS A 12 4.53 -13.03 -4.24
CA LYS A 12 4.29 -13.42 -5.64
C LYS A 12 4.39 -12.23 -6.60
N SER A 13 4.15 -11.02 -6.10
CA SER A 13 4.28 -9.78 -6.87
C SER A 13 5.74 -9.34 -6.97
N PRO A 14 6.24 -8.97 -8.16
CA PRO A 14 7.60 -8.45 -8.31
C PRO A 14 7.76 -7.08 -7.65
N PHE A 15 8.97 -6.77 -7.20
CA PHE A 15 9.32 -5.41 -6.79
C PHE A 15 9.04 -4.44 -7.94
N PRO A 16 8.48 -3.23 -7.68
CA PRO A 16 8.15 -2.63 -6.38
C PRO A 16 6.66 -2.76 -6.00
N HIS A 17 6.01 -3.89 -6.26
CA HIS A 17 4.57 -4.09 -6.02
C HIS A 17 4.28 -5.02 -4.83
N SER A 18 5.32 -5.41 -4.10
CA SER A 18 5.27 -6.38 -3.00
C SER A 18 4.86 -5.76 -1.65
N TRP A 19 4.54 -4.46 -1.61
CA TRP A 19 4.36 -3.69 -0.37
C TRP A 19 2.90 -3.55 0.10
N LYS A 20 1.90 -3.86 -0.76
CA LYS A 20 0.48 -3.69 -0.44
C LYS A 20 -0.26 -5.03 -0.45
N GLY A 21 -0.88 -5.35 0.69
CA GLY A 21 -1.80 -6.48 0.87
C GLY A 21 -3.27 -6.05 0.80
N ALA A 22 -4.16 -6.99 1.12
CA ALA A 22 -5.59 -6.71 1.28
C ALA A 22 -5.89 -5.96 2.58
N ASP A 23 -7.07 -5.35 2.66
CA ASP A 23 -7.66 -4.79 3.90
C ASP A 23 -6.76 -3.83 4.69
N GLY A 24 -5.98 -3.01 3.98
CA GLY A 24 -5.08 -2.03 4.61
C GLY A 24 -3.81 -2.62 5.22
N LEU A 25 -3.50 -3.89 4.94
CA LEU A 25 -2.22 -4.49 5.31
C LEU A 25 -1.09 -3.99 4.39
N TYR A 26 0.02 -3.56 4.99
CA TYR A 26 1.22 -3.16 4.27
C TYR A 26 2.43 -3.95 4.74
N PHE A 27 3.38 -4.16 3.82
CA PHE A 27 4.64 -4.84 4.08
C PHE A 27 5.79 -3.93 3.68
N VAL A 28 6.66 -3.61 4.64
CA VAL A 28 7.78 -2.69 4.44
C VAL A 28 9.10 -3.42 4.65
N GLY A 29 10.02 -3.31 3.68
CA GLY A 29 11.32 -4.00 3.72
C GLY A 29 11.30 -5.44 3.24
N PHE A 30 10.13 -5.95 2.87
CA PHE A 30 9.95 -7.33 2.41
C PHE A 30 10.33 -7.53 0.94
N ALA A 31 10.62 -6.46 0.19
CA ALA A 31 11.14 -6.56 -1.17
C ALA A 31 12.48 -7.32 -1.28
N GLY A 32 13.23 -7.46 -0.18
CA GLY A 32 14.53 -8.15 -0.17
C GLY A 32 15.59 -7.45 -1.03
N LYS A 33 15.50 -6.11 -1.16
CA LYS A 33 16.42 -5.27 -1.94
C LYS A 33 17.33 -4.40 -1.07
N GLY A 34 17.56 -4.81 0.18
CA GLY A 34 18.35 -4.05 1.15
C GLY A 34 17.67 -2.73 1.56
N LEU A 35 18.47 -1.78 2.05
CA LEU A 35 17.98 -0.50 2.60
C LEU A 35 17.17 0.31 1.59
N VAL A 36 17.59 0.34 0.32
CA VAL A 36 16.88 1.06 -0.75
C VAL A 36 15.49 0.45 -0.99
N GLY A 37 15.38 -0.88 -0.93
CA GLY A 37 14.09 -1.57 -1.01
C GLY A 37 13.16 -1.19 0.13
N ALA A 38 13.68 -1.20 1.37
CA ALA A 38 12.91 -0.82 2.54
C ALA A 38 12.41 0.63 2.47
N ALA A 39 13.27 1.56 2.03
CA ALA A 39 12.88 2.95 1.81
C ALA A 39 11.78 3.07 0.74
N THR A 40 11.92 2.36 -0.38
CA THR A 40 10.92 2.36 -1.47
C THR A 40 9.56 1.84 -1.00
N ASP A 41 9.53 0.74 -0.24
CA ASP A 41 8.30 0.18 0.30
C ASP A 41 7.64 1.16 1.29
N ALA A 42 8.43 1.83 2.13
CA ALA A 42 7.94 2.82 3.10
C ALA A 42 7.33 4.05 2.42
N GLU A 43 8.00 4.61 1.40
CA GLU A 43 7.50 5.75 0.63
C GLU A 43 6.16 5.43 -0.04
N ARG A 44 6.03 4.25 -0.65
CA ARG A 44 4.79 3.82 -1.31
C ARG A 44 3.66 3.63 -0.32
N THR A 45 3.95 3.03 0.83
CA THR A 45 2.98 2.86 1.93
C THR A 45 2.45 4.21 2.41
N ALA A 46 3.35 5.16 2.69
CA ALA A 46 2.96 6.50 3.13
C ALA A 46 2.12 7.24 2.07
N ALA A 47 2.51 7.15 0.81
CA ALA A 47 1.77 7.78 -0.29
C ALA A 47 0.35 7.21 -0.45
N ASP A 48 0.18 5.90 -0.28
CA ASP A 48 -1.12 5.24 -0.38
C ASP A 48 -2.04 5.60 0.79
N ILE A 49 -1.52 5.58 2.03
CA ILE A 49 -2.26 6.05 3.21
C ILE A 49 -2.71 7.49 3.04
N LYS A 50 -1.81 8.38 2.58
CA LYS A 50 -2.14 9.78 2.30
C LYS A 50 -3.25 9.91 1.26
N ARG A 51 -3.21 9.11 0.19
CA ARG A 51 -4.26 9.11 -0.85
C ARG A 51 -5.60 8.64 -0.31
N GLN A 52 -5.61 7.58 0.51
CA GLN A 52 -6.83 7.08 1.12
C GLN A 52 -7.45 8.13 2.05
N TRP A 53 -6.65 8.80 2.87
CA TRP A 53 -7.11 9.86 3.77
C TRP A 53 -7.56 11.12 3.03
N GLY A 54 -6.84 11.55 1.99
CA GLY A 54 -7.23 12.70 1.17
C GLY A 54 -8.48 12.46 0.30
N ASN A 55 -8.81 11.20 0.02
CA ASN A 55 -10.04 10.84 -0.68
C ASN A 55 -11.23 10.67 0.28
N SER A 56 -11.01 10.37 1.58
CA SER A 56 -12.09 10.30 2.57
C SER A 56 -12.75 11.64 2.90
N GLU A 57 -12.16 12.78 2.51
CA GLU A 57 -12.77 14.11 2.67
C GLU A 57 -13.65 14.53 1.48
N ARG A 58 -13.80 13.70 0.43
CA ARG A 58 -14.61 14.00 -0.78
C ARG A 58 -15.98 13.32 -0.83
N GLU A 59 -16.44 12.74 0.26
CA GLU A 59 -17.84 12.35 0.49
C GLU A 59 -18.25 13.02 1.82
N GLN A 60 -18.91 14.18 1.93
CA GLN A 60 -20.10 14.75 1.28
C GLN A 60 -20.21 16.26 1.65
N PRO A 61 -20.69 17.18 0.78
CA PRO A 61 -21.57 18.24 1.23
C PRO A 61 -23.02 17.74 1.16
N PHE A 62 -23.65 17.57 2.32
CA PHE A 62 -25.06 17.24 2.52
C PHE A 62 -26.06 18.33 2.04
N LEU A 63 -25.60 19.42 1.42
CA LEU A 63 -26.47 20.48 0.88
C LEU A 63 -26.02 20.92 -0.51
N ALA A 64 -26.51 20.24 -1.53
CA ALA A 64 -26.71 20.82 -2.86
C ALA A 64 -28.08 20.37 -3.39
N VAL A 65 -29.12 20.59 -2.59
CA VAL A 65 -30.49 20.71 -3.08
C VAL A 65 -30.89 22.15 -2.80
N GLN A 66 -30.81 22.99 -3.84
CA GLN A 66 -31.67 24.15 -4.00
C GLN A 66 -31.86 24.43 -5.49
#